data_AF-A0AAF3J8D1-F1
#
_entry.id   AF-A0AAF3J8D1-F1
#
_cell.length_a   1.000
_cell.length_b   1.000
_cell.length_c   1.000
_cell.angle_alpha   90.00
_cell.angle_beta   90.00
_cell.angle_gamma   90.00
#
_symmetry.space_group_name_H-M   'P 1'
#
loop_
_entity.id
_entity.type
_entity.pdbx_description
1 polymer ?
#
loop_
_entity_poly.entity_id
_entity_poly.type
_entity_poly.pdbx_seq_one_letter_code
_entity_poly.pdbx_strand_id
1 'polypeptide(L)'
;MRAIVALCLISIVASVALMPQQKKTLKQKPNVFGIFCDICVSLVQTVEKDLTDDFPTIEKNVNAECDSVFGTGVLDSACKEVCDYYLEEVVADLKNGENAKDVCTSISFC
;
A
#
# COMPACT_ATOMS: atom_id res chain seq x y z
N MET A 1 -23.89 28.76 -9.36
CA MET A 1 -22.61 28.02 -9.56
C MET A 1 -22.21 27.16 -8.36
N ARG A 2 -22.34 27.61 -7.10
CA ARG A 2 -22.00 26.78 -5.92
C ARG A 2 -22.98 25.65 -5.59
N ALA A 3 -24.25 25.75 -5.99
CA ALA A 3 -25.26 24.71 -5.75
C ALA A 3 -25.14 23.49 -6.70
N ILE A 4 -24.55 23.65 -7.88
CA ILE A 4 -24.38 22.57 -8.86
C ILE A 4 -23.25 21.62 -8.41
N VAL A 5 -22.18 22.15 -7.82
CA VAL A 5 -21.05 21.36 -7.31
C VAL A 5 -21.46 20.51 -6.10
N ALA A 6 -22.32 21.03 -5.22
CA ALA A 6 -22.82 20.28 -4.06
C ALA A 6 -23.72 19.09 -4.44
N LEU A 7 -24.52 19.22 -5.51
CA LEU A 7 -25.34 18.12 -6.02
C LEU A 7 -24.50 17.03 -6.70
N CYS A 8 -23.37 17.39 -7.31
CA CYS A 8 -22.46 16.42 -7.92
C CYS A 8 -21.76 15.55 -6.86
N LEU A 9 -21.40 16.11 -5.70
CA LEU A 9 -20.71 15.39 -4.64
C LEU A 9 -21.59 14.39 -3.90
N ILE A 10 -22.89 14.67 -3.74
CA ILE A 10 -23.84 13.77 -3.05
C ILE A 10 -24.09 12.50 -3.89
N SER A 11 -24.05 12.58 -5.22
CA SER A 11 -24.21 11.41 -6.09
C SER A 11 -22.95 10.53 -6.16
N ILE A 12 -21.75 11.10 -6.01
CA ILE A 12 -20.50 10.33 -6.10
C ILE A 12 -20.30 9.47 -4.85
N VAL A 13 -20.64 9.98 -3.65
CA VAL A 13 -20.41 9.22 -2.40
C VAL A 13 -21.29 7.97 -2.27
N ALA A 14 -22.43 7.90 -2.95
CA ALA A 14 -23.26 6.69 -2.97
C ALA A 14 -22.70 5.60 -3.93
N SER A 15 -21.90 5.98 -4.94
CA SER A 15 -21.32 5.03 -5.91
C SER A 15 -19.99 4.41 -5.45
N VAL A 16 -19.33 4.98 -4.44
CA VAL A 16 -18.08 4.41 -3.88
C VAL A 16 -18.33 3.07 -3.16
N ALA A 17 -19.56 2.76 -2.76
CA ALA A 17 -19.91 1.51 -2.07
C ALA A 17 -19.90 0.24 -2.96
N LEU A 18 -19.60 0.35 -4.26
CA LEU A 18 -19.59 -0.77 -5.21
C LEU A 18 -18.36 -0.74 -6.12
N MET A 19 -17.16 -0.56 -5.54
CA MET A 19 -15.95 -0.97 -6.25
C MET A 19 -15.72 -2.47 -6.04
N PRO A 20 -15.75 -3.31 -7.10
CA PRO A 20 -15.30 -4.68 -6.99
C PRO A 20 -13.80 -4.66 -6.69
N GLN A 21 -13.42 -5.12 -5.50
CA GLN A 21 -12.06 -5.53 -5.17
C GLN A 21 -11.60 -6.52 -6.24
N GLN A 22 -10.83 -6.04 -7.22
CA GLN A 22 -10.29 -6.88 -8.29
C GLN A 22 -9.20 -7.77 -7.68
N LYS A 23 -9.61 -8.88 -7.05
CA LYS A 23 -8.76 -10.05 -6.87
C LYS A 23 -8.45 -10.63 -8.25
N LYS A 24 -7.49 -10.03 -8.96
CA LYS A 24 -6.86 -10.70 -10.10
C LYS A 24 -5.95 -11.78 -9.54
N THR A 25 -6.41 -13.03 -9.63
CA THR A 25 -5.61 -14.23 -9.44
C THR A 25 -4.55 -14.28 -10.53
N LEU A 26 -3.41 -13.64 -10.31
CA LEU A 26 -2.27 -13.65 -11.21
C LEU A 26 -1.47 -14.93 -10.99
N LYS A 27 -1.84 -16.01 -11.68
CA LYS A 27 -0.90 -17.10 -11.95
C LYS A 27 0.06 -16.64 -13.03
N GLN A 28 1.13 -15.95 -12.64
CA GLN A 28 2.22 -15.60 -13.54
C GLN A 28 3.47 -16.42 -13.22
N LYS A 29 4.18 -16.83 -14.27
CA LYS A 29 5.54 -17.41 -14.22
C LYS A 29 6.42 -16.46 -13.39
N PRO A 30 7.29 -16.95 -12.47
CA PRO A 30 8.04 -16.08 -11.57
C PRO A 30 8.94 -15.15 -12.39
N ASN A 31 8.51 -13.90 -12.53
CA ASN A 31 9.33 -12.78 -12.91
C ASN A 31 9.91 -12.22 -11.60
N VAL A 32 11.22 -12.02 -11.55
CA VAL A 32 11.86 -11.45 -10.34
C VAL A 32 11.22 -10.11 -9.96
N PHE A 33 10.79 -9.34 -10.96
CA PHE A 33 10.03 -8.10 -10.77
C PHE A 33 8.66 -8.31 -10.10
N GLY A 34 7.91 -9.35 -10.43
CA GLY A 34 6.61 -9.59 -9.79
C GLY A 34 6.72 -10.03 -8.34
N ILE A 35 7.83 -10.67 -7.95
CA ILE A 35 8.11 -10.98 -6.54
C ILE A 35 8.27 -9.69 -5.73
N PHE A 36 8.99 -8.69 -6.25
CA PHE A 36 9.13 -7.39 -5.58
C PHE A 36 7.79 -6.65 -5.49
N CYS A 37 6.98 -6.71 -6.54
CA CYS A 37 5.63 -6.15 -6.54
C CYS A 37 4.74 -6.83 -5.48
N ASP A 38 4.76 -8.16 -5.39
CA ASP A 38 3.97 -8.92 -4.41
C ASP A 38 4.40 -8.61 -2.96
N ILE A 39 5.71 -8.48 -2.71
CA ILE A 39 6.24 -8.10 -1.39
C ILE A 39 5.80 -6.69 -1.03
N CYS A 40 5.96 -5.73 -1.95
CA CYS A 40 5.50 -4.36 -1.73
C CYS A 40 4.01 -4.32 -1.40
N VAL A 41 3.17 -4.99 -2.20
CA VAL A 41 1.71 -5.00 -1.99
C VAL A 41 1.36 -5.61 -0.63
N SER A 42 2.07 -6.67 -0.21
CA SER A 42 1.89 -7.27 1.11
C SER A 42 2.20 -6.30 2.25
N LEU A 43 3.33 -5.58 2.15
CA LEU A 43 3.75 -4.60 3.16
C LEU A 43 2.77 -3.41 3.22
N VAL A 44 2.39 -2.86 2.08
CA VAL A 44 1.43 -1.74 2.01
C VAL A 44 0.05 -2.17 2.55
N GLN A 45 -0.38 -3.41 2.31
CA GLN A 45 -1.60 -3.95 2.92
C GLN A 45 -1.50 -4.15 4.43
N THR A 46 -0.30 -4.28 5.00
CA THR A 46 -0.11 -4.29 6.45
C THR A 46 -0.29 -2.87 7.00
N VAL A 47 0.30 -1.87 6.34
CA VAL A 47 0.09 -0.46 6.67
C VAL A 47 -1.37 -0.05 6.56
N GLU A 48 -2.08 -0.49 5.51
CA GLU A 48 -3.50 -0.16 5.29
C GLU A 48 -4.41 -0.70 6.39
N LYS A 49 -4.12 -1.89 6.95
CA LYS A 49 -4.92 -2.48 8.05
C LYS A 49 -4.77 -1.71 9.36
N ASP A 50 -3.59 -1.19 9.60
CA ASP A 50 -3.20 -0.48 10.83
C ASP A 50 -3.01 1.02 10.59
N LEU A 51 -3.69 1.57 9.58
CA LEU A 51 -3.53 2.96 9.14
C LEU A 51 -3.95 3.91 10.25
N THR A 52 -2.96 4.45 10.95
CA THR A 52 -3.11 5.38 12.07
C THR A 52 -2.22 6.60 11.86
N ASP A 53 -2.23 7.55 12.81
CA ASP A 53 -1.26 8.65 12.86
C ASP A 53 -0.02 8.29 13.71
N ASP A 54 0.08 7.05 14.20
CA ASP A 54 1.19 6.57 15.02
C ASP A 54 2.25 5.89 14.14
N PHE A 55 3.03 6.72 13.43
CA PHE A 55 4.11 6.26 12.55
C PHE A 55 5.07 5.26 13.21
N PRO A 56 5.52 5.43 14.48
CA PRO A 56 6.35 4.44 15.16
C PRO A 56 5.73 3.05 15.24
N THR A 57 4.40 2.95 15.42
CA THR A 57 3.71 1.66 15.45
C THR A 57 3.64 1.04 14.06
N ILE A 58 3.38 1.84 13.03
CA ILE A 58 3.34 1.36 11.64
C ILE A 58 4.74 0.88 11.21
N GLU A 59 5.77 1.68 11.46
CA GLU A 59 7.18 1.36 11.18
C GLU A 59 7.57 0.01 11.82
N LYS A 60 7.23 -0.17 13.11
CA LYS A 60 7.47 -1.42 13.82
C LYS A 60 6.78 -2.62 13.17
N ASN A 61 5.54 -2.46 12.71
CA ASN A 61 4.78 -3.56 12.09
C ASN A 61 5.35 -3.93 10.72
N VAL A 62 5.76 -2.93 9.93
CA VAL A 62 6.41 -3.14 8.62
C VAL A 62 7.79 -3.79 8.78
N ASN A 63 8.57 -3.35 9.77
CA ASN A 63 9.88 -3.92 10.06
C ASN A 63 9.78 -5.37 10.57
N ALA A 64 8.73 -5.70 11.33
CA ALA A 64 8.44 -7.09 11.72
C ALA A 64 8.04 -7.97 10.53
N GLU A 65 7.38 -7.40 9.51
CA GLU A 65 7.09 -8.13 8.27
C GLU A 65 8.36 -8.36 7.45
N CYS A 66 9.29 -7.39 7.38
CA CYS A 66 10.63 -7.58 6.80
C CYS A 66 11.39 -8.73 7.49
N ASP A 67 11.38 -8.77 8.83
CA ASP A 67 11.98 -9.86 9.62
C ASP A 67 11.35 -11.22 9.29
N SER A 68 10.03 -11.26 9.10
CA SER A 68 9.28 -12.48 8.78
C SER A 68 9.59 -13.00 7.38
N VAL A 69 9.72 -12.11 6.39
CA VAL A 69 9.96 -12.46 4.98
C VAL A 69 11.41 -12.85 4.72
N PHE A 70 12.37 -12.09 5.28
CA PHE A 70 13.79 -12.22 4.96
C PHE A 70 14.65 -12.81 6.08
N GLY A 71 14.11 -12.91 7.30
CA GLY A 71 14.86 -13.40 8.46
C GLY A 71 15.93 -12.41 8.91
N THR A 72 17.16 -12.90 9.11
CA THR A 72 18.29 -12.04 9.51
C THR A 72 19.32 -11.99 8.39
N GLY A 73 19.76 -10.78 8.01
CA GLY A 73 20.78 -10.60 6.97
C GLY A 73 20.62 -9.31 6.18
N VAL A 74 21.38 -9.19 5.10
CA VAL A 74 21.44 -7.98 4.26
C VAL A 74 20.10 -7.64 3.62
N LEU A 75 19.31 -8.66 3.24
CA LEU A 75 17.99 -8.44 2.62
C LEU A 75 16.96 -7.88 3.61
N ASP A 76 17.05 -8.29 4.88
CA ASP A 76 16.21 -7.75 5.94
C ASP A 76 16.54 -6.27 6.21
N SER A 77 17.82 -5.93 6.36
CA SER A 77 18.24 -4.54 6.55
C SER A 77 17.85 -3.65 5.37
N ALA A 78 18.02 -4.14 4.13
CA ALA A 78 17.58 -3.42 2.93
C ALA A 78 16.06 -3.24 2.87
N CYS A 79 15.28 -4.25 3.30
CA CYS A 79 13.82 -4.14 3.40
C CYS A 79 13.42 -3.02 4.36
N LYS A 80 14.01 -3.00 5.55
CA LYS A 80 13.73 -1.98 6.58
C LYS A 80 14.10 -0.58 6.11
N GLU A 81 15.30 -0.39 5.55
CA GLU A 81 15.71 0.92 5.01
C GLU A 81 14.78 1.44 3.91
N VAL A 82 14.35 0.56 3.00
CA VAL A 82 13.38 0.91 1.94
C VAL A 82 12.02 1.26 2.55
N CYS A 83 11.55 0.46 3.50
CA CYS A 83 10.27 0.70 4.17
C CYS A 83 10.28 2.03 4.90
N ASP A 84 11.31 2.32 5.69
CA ASP A 84 11.47 3.57 6.44
C ASP A 84 11.52 4.78 5.49
N TYR A 85 12.16 4.64 4.32
CA TYR A 85 12.24 5.71 3.31
C TYR A 85 10.89 6.03 2.68
N TYR A 86 10.09 5.02 2.34
CA TYR A 86 8.79 5.21 1.66
C TYR A 86 7.60 5.29 2.63
N LEU A 87 7.77 5.04 3.92
CA LEU A 87 6.67 4.89 4.87
C LEU A 87 5.73 6.09 4.92
N GLU A 88 6.28 7.31 4.98
CA GLU A 88 5.49 8.53 5.05
C GLU A 88 4.66 8.76 3.78
N GLU A 89 5.25 8.50 2.61
CA GLU A 89 4.59 8.61 1.30
C GLU A 89 3.48 7.55 1.18
N VAL A 90 3.77 6.30 1.51
CA VAL A 90 2.80 5.19 1.52
C VAL A 90 1.60 5.50 2.43
N VAL A 91 1.85 6.00 3.65
CA VAL A 91 0.77 6.38 4.58
C VAL A 91 -0.04 7.56 4.03
N ALA A 92 0.60 8.54 3.40
CA ALA A 92 -0.09 9.67 2.78
C ALA A 92 -0.98 9.22 1.62
N ASP A 93 -0.48 8.37 0.73
CA ASP A 93 -1.23 7.86 -0.43
C ASP A 93 -2.41 6.99 0.01
N LEU A 94 -2.23 6.12 1.00
CA LEU A 94 -3.33 5.35 1.60
C LEU A 94 -4.38 6.26 2.25
N LYS A 95 -3.98 7.34 2.93
CA LYS A 95 -4.91 8.35 3.47
C LYS A 95 -5.64 9.12 2.38
N ASN A 96 -5.03 9.27 1.21
CA ASN A 96 -5.65 9.86 0.01
C ASN A 96 -6.58 8.87 -0.71
N GLY A 97 -6.66 7.62 -0.26
CA GLY A 97 -7.54 6.59 -0.81
C GLY A 97 -6.93 5.80 -1.96
N GLU A 98 -5.61 5.86 -2.16
CA GLU A 98 -4.92 4.98 -3.09
C GLU A 98 -4.91 3.54 -2.58
N ASN A 99 -4.92 2.57 -3.50
CA ASN A 99 -4.82 1.15 -3.13
C ASN A 99 -3.37 0.68 -3.18
N ALA A 100 -3.07 -0.39 -2.44
CA ALA A 100 -1.72 -0.92 -2.30
C ALA A 100 -0.97 -1.15 -3.63
N LYS A 101 -1.67 -1.53 -4.70
CA LYS A 101 -1.03 -1.78 -6.00
C LYS A 101 -0.61 -0.49 -6.69
N ASP A 102 -1.45 0.54 -6.63
CA ASP A 102 -1.16 1.83 -7.24
C ASP A 102 -0.01 2.53 -6.49
N VAL A 103 0.00 2.45 -5.15
CA VAL A 103 1.13 2.89 -4.32
C VAL A 103 2.42 2.14 -4.69
N CYS A 104 2.38 0.81 -4.79
CA CYS A 104 3.58 0.05 -5.21
C CYS A 104 4.04 0.36 -6.64
N THR A 105 3.13 0.84 -7.50
CA THR A 105 3.46 1.29 -8.85
C THR A 105 4.09 2.69 -8.83
N SER A 106 3.66 3.59 -7.94
CA SER A 106 4.23 4.94 -7.81
C SER A 106 5.70 4.89 -7.37
N ILE A 107 6.04 3.95 -6.47
CA ILE A 107 7.42 3.73 -6.01
C ILE A 107 8.23 2.73 -6.87
N SER A 108 7.71 2.32 -8.03
CA SER A 108 8.38 1.45 -9.01
C SER A 108 8.75 0.03 -8.52
N PHE A 109 8.03 -0.48 -7.52
CA PHE A 109 8.10 -1.89 -7.12
C PHE A 109 7.13 -2.78 -7.93
N CYS A 110 6.12 -2.14 -8.52
CA CYS A 110 5.28 -2.60 -9.61
C CYS A 110 5.41 -1.58 -10.77
#